data_AF-A0A974XIE8-F1
#
_entry.id   AF-A0A974XIE8-F1
#
_cell.length_a   1.000
_cell.length_b   1.000
_cell.length_c   1.000
_cell.angle_alpha   90.00
_cell.angle_beta   90.00
_cell.angle_gamma   90.00
#
_symmetry.space_group_name_H-M   'P 1'
#
loop_
_entity.id
_entity.type
_entity.pdbx_description
1 polymer ?
#
loop_
_entity_poly.entity_id
_entity_poly.type
_entity_poly.pdbx_seq_one_letter_code
_entity_poly.pdbx_strand_id
1 'polypeptide(L)'
;MKNDVRAILIPKLISTAHKLRLGQEADGSRDFGACIDLLTGILPELQDTKAVMALFQTMLAAQERHDWLALADCLEYELPLLLQQPTTGQA
;
A
#
# COMPACT_ATOMS: atom_id res chain seq x y z
N MET A 1 1.00 9.22 -17.70
CA MET A 1 2.21 9.00 -16.87
C MET A 1 1.91 8.73 -15.39
N LYS A 2 0.94 9.37 -14.73
CA LYS A 2 0.70 9.15 -13.27
C LYS A 2 -0.45 8.20 -12.91
N ASN A 3 -1.51 8.10 -13.74
CA ASN A 3 -2.46 6.98 -13.69
C ASN A 3 -1.75 5.63 -13.84
N ASP A 4 -0.61 5.62 -14.52
CA ASP A 4 0.24 4.43 -14.70
C ASP A 4 0.86 3.98 -13.37
N VAL A 5 1.17 4.90 -12.44
CA VAL A 5 1.75 4.53 -11.14
C VAL A 5 0.76 3.75 -10.30
N ARG A 6 -0.52 4.16 -10.24
CA ARG A 6 -1.56 3.39 -9.53
C ARG A 6 -1.80 2.03 -10.18
N ALA A 7 -1.79 1.98 -11.51
CA ALA A 7 -1.94 0.74 -12.28
C ALA A 7 -0.79 -0.25 -12.04
N ILE A 8 0.40 0.23 -11.70
CA ILE A 8 1.55 -0.60 -11.29
C ILE A 8 1.52 -0.94 -9.80
N LEU A 9 1.22 0.05 -8.96
CA LEU A 9 1.29 -0.07 -7.50
C LEU A 9 0.26 -1.05 -6.94
N ILE A 10 -1.00 -0.98 -7.37
CA ILE A 10 -2.07 -1.83 -6.82
C ILE A 10 -1.79 -3.32 -7.03
N PRO A 11 -1.44 -3.81 -8.24
CA PRO A 11 -1.04 -5.21 -8.42
C PRO A 11 0.18 -5.59 -7.58
N LYS A 12 1.14 -4.67 -7.41
CA LYS A 12 2.32 -4.91 -6.59
C LYS A 12 1.96 -5.07 -5.12
N LEU A 13 1.06 -4.24 -4.57
CA LEU A 13 0.55 -4.35 -3.21
C LEU A 13 -0.11 -5.72 -2.95
N ILE A 14 -0.97 -6.17 -3.88
CA ILE A 14 -1.64 -7.47 -3.79
C ILE A 14 -0.63 -8.62 -3.83
N SER A 15 0.33 -8.57 -4.76
CA SER A 15 1.39 -9.58 -4.86
C SER A 15 2.23 -9.65 -3.57
N THR A 16 2.61 -8.49 -3.02
CA THR A 16 3.31 -8.40 -1.73
C THR A 16 2.50 -9.03 -0.60
N ALA A 17 1.19 -8.74 -0.53
CA ALA A 17 0.31 -9.31 0.48
C ALA A 17 0.27 -10.85 0.40
N HIS A 18 0.18 -11.41 -0.81
CA HIS A 18 0.21 -12.86 -1.01
C HIS A 18 1.52 -13.50 -0.54
N LYS A 19 2.67 -12.87 -0.82
CA LYS A 19 3.97 -13.33 -0.31
C LYS A 19 4.02 -13.37 1.22
N LEU A 20 3.53 -12.31 1.86
CA LEU A 20 3.45 -12.24 3.32
C LEU A 20 2.54 -13.34 3.90
N ARG A 21 1.36 -13.58 3.30
CA ARG A 21 0.46 -14.68 3.72
C ARG A 21 1.06 -16.07 3.55
N LEU A 22 1.91 -16.27 2.55
CA LEU A 22 2.61 -17.53 2.31
C LEU A 22 3.86 -17.71 3.18
N GLY A 23 4.15 -16.78 4.10
CA GLY A 23 5.36 -16.81 4.93
C GLY A 23 6.64 -16.51 4.16
N GLN A 24 6.55 -15.93 2.96
CA GLN A 24 7.71 -15.48 2.18
C GLN A 24 8.17 -14.10 2.67
N GLU A 25 8.53 -14.01 3.95
CA GLU A 25 8.72 -12.75 4.67
C GLU A 25 9.83 -11.88 4.07
N ALA A 26 10.95 -12.48 3.65
CA ALA A 26 12.06 -11.75 3.07
C ALA A 26 11.70 -11.08 1.74
N ASP A 27 11.01 -11.81 0.87
CA ASP A 27 10.57 -11.29 -0.43
C ASP A 27 9.41 -10.31 -0.27
N GLY A 28 8.46 -10.62 0.61
CA GLY A 28 7.35 -9.72 0.96
C GLY A 28 7.84 -8.40 1.55
N SER A 29 8.80 -8.44 2.47
CA SER A 29 9.37 -7.22 3.08
C SER A 29 10.15 -6.38 2.07
N ARG A 30 10.94 -7.03 1.20
CA ARG A 30 11.63 -6.35 0.10
C ARG A 30 10.64 -5.67 -0.84
N ASP A 31 9.59 -6.39 -1.23
CA ASP A 31 8.58 -5.86 -2.15
C ASP A 31 7.73 -4.77 -1.53
N PHE A 32 7.47 -4.86 -0.22
CA PHE A 32 6.79 -3.83 0.54
C PHE A 32 7.56 -2.51 0.51
N GLY A 33 8.88 -2.53 0.69
CA GLY A 33 9.73 -1.34 0.55
C GLY A 33 9.55 -0.65 -0.80
N ALA A 34 9.57 -1.42 -1.89
CA ALA A 34 9.33 -0.88 -3.24
C ALA A 34 7.90 -0.35 -3.44
N CYS A 35 6.89 -0.91 -2.76
CA CYS A 35 5.54 -0.35 -2.76
C CYS A 35 5.49 1.00 -2.05
N ILE A 36 6.20 1.16 -0.92
CA ILE A 36 6.31 2.43 -0.21
C ILE A 36 6.97 3.48 -1.10
N ASP A 37 8.07 3.15 -1.78
CA ASP A 37 8.73 4.08 -2.70
C ASP A 37 7.78 4.60 -3.78
N LEU A 38 7.04 3.70 -4.45
CA LEU A 38 6.04 4.08 -5.46
C LEU A 38 4.92 4.95 -4.86
N LEU A 39 4.47 4.64 -3.64
CA LEU A 39 3.41 5.35 -2.97
C LEU A 39 3.82 6.78 -2.56
N THR A 40 5.07 7.00 -2.15
CA THR A 40 5.57 8.35 -1.85
C THR A 40 5.47 9.29 -3.06
N GLY A 41 5.61 8.75 -4.28
CA GLY A 41 5.51 9.50 -5.53
C GLY A 41 4.10 9.99 -5.86
N ILE A 42 3.05 9.39 -5.28
CA ILE A 42 1.64 9.77 -5.52
C ILE A 42 0.96 10.37 -4.28
N LEU A 43 1.65 10.39 -3.13
CA LEU A 43 1.13 10.89 -1.86
C LEU A 43 0.51 12.30 -1.94
N PRO A 44 1.12 13.29 -2.65
CA PRO A 44 0.55 14.64 -2.75
C PRO A 44 -0.80 14.71 -3.47
N GLU A 45 -1.18 13.67 -4.21
CA GLU A 45 -2.39 13.62 -5.04
C GLU A 45 -3.53 12.82 -4.39
N LEU A 46 -3.28 12.25 -3.21
CA LEU A 46 -4.30 11.49 -2.48
C LEU A 46 -5.29 12.47 -1.85
N GLN A 47 -6.58 12.21 -2.06
CA GLN A 47 -7.65 13.07 -1.56
C GLN A 47 -7.79 12.96 -0.04
N ASP A 48 -7.75 11.73 0.48
CA ASP A 48 -7.87 11.45 1.91
C ASP A 48 -6.52 11.10 2.52
N THR A 49 -5.60 12.06 2.49
CA THR A 49 -4.27 11.91 3.11
C THR A 49 -4.39 11.53 4.59
N LYS A 50 -5.46 11.93 5.29
CA LYS A 50 -5.67 11.56 6.69
C LYS A 50 -5.95 10.06 6.84
N ALA A 51 -6.85 9.50 6.05
CA ALA A 51 -7.12 8.06 6.05
C ALA A 51 -5.87 7.26 5.64
N VAL A 52 -5.13 7.74 4.64
CA VAL A 52 -3.88 7.09 4.20
C VAL A 52 -2.82 7.13 5.30
N MET A 53 -2.64 8.26 5.98
CA MET A 53 -1.70 8.36 7.10
C MET A 53 -2.11 7.46 8.28
N ALA A 54 -3.40 7.38 8.60
CA ALA A 54 -3.90 6.48 9.64
C ALA A 54 -3.62 5.01 9.28
N LEU A 55 -3.86 4.63 8.02
CA LEU A 55 -3.56 3.29 7.54
C LEU A 55 -2.05 2.98 7.60
N PHE A 56 -1.18 3.94 7.28
CA PHE A 56 0.25 3.74 7.44
C PHE A 56 0.68 3.49 8.89
N GLN A 57 0.04 4.15 9.86
CA GLN A 57 0.33 3.85 11.27
C GLN A 57 -0.07 2.41 11.62
N THR A 58 -1.21 1.93 11.10
CA THR A 58 -1.61 0.52 11.25
C THR A 58 -0.60 -0.43 10.62
N MET A 59 -0.15 -0.15 9.39
CA MET A 59 0.84 -0.95 8.66
C MET A 59 2.20 -0.98 9.38
N LEU A 60 2.66 0.17 9.88
CA LEU A 60 3.90 0.26 10.65
C LEU A 60 3.81 -0.55 11.94
N ALA A 61 2.71 -0.42 12.69
CA ALA A 61 2.50 -1.18 13.91
C ALA A 61 2.39 -2.70 13.64
N ALA A 62 1.80 -3.11 12.51
CA ALA A 62 1.79 -4.52 12.09
C ALA A 62 3.21 -5.00 11.75
N GLN A 63 3.98 -4.21 11.01
CA GLN A 63 5.38 -4.52 10.69
C GLN A 63 6.24 -4.66 11.94
N GLU A 64 6.16 -3.74 12.90
CA GLU A 64 6.94 -3.76 14.15
C GLU A 64 6.64 -4.99 15.02
N ARG A 65 5.41 -5.51 14.94
CA ARG A 65 4.99 -6.74 15.63
C ARG A 65 5.23 -8.02 14.84
N HIS A 66 5.79 -7.93 13.62
CA HIS A 66 5.88 -9.02 12.65
C HIS A 66 4.50 -9.66 12.36
N ASP A 67 3.44 -8.87 12.43
CA ASP A 67 2.07 -9.28 12.16
C ASP A 67 1.81 -9.23 10.65
N TRP A 68 2.38 -10.20 9.94
CA TRP A 68 2.38 -10.24 8.48
C TRP A 68 1.00 -10.45 7.87
N LEU A 69 0.08 -11.07 8.60
CA LEU A 69 -1.30 -11.21 8.15
C LEU A 69 -2.05 -9.88 8.22
N ALA A 70 -1.92 -9.13 9.32
CA ALA A 70 -2.52 -7.80 9.41
C ALA A 70 -1.91 -6.84 8.37
N LEU A 71 -0.59 -6.90 8.15
CA LEU A 71 0.05 -6.12 7.09
C LEU A 71 -0.48 -6.52 5.71
N ALA A 72 -0.66 -7.81 5.44
CA ALA A 72 -1.22 -8.29 4.19
C ALA A 72 -2.66 -7.81 3.96
N ASP A 73 -3.51 -7.77 4.99
CA ASP A 73 -4.87 -7.24 4.89
C ASP A 73 -4.87 -5.76 4.46
N CYS A 74 -3.99 -4.95 5.07
CA CYS A 74 -3.82 -3.55 4.69
C CYS A 74 -3.39 -3.40 3.21
N LEU A 75 -2.44 -4.22 2.76
CA LEU A 75 -1.89 -4.15 1.41
C LEU A 75 -2.84 -4.69 0.33
N GLU A 76 -3.62 -5.72 0.64
CA GLU A 76 -4.51 -6.37 -0.32
C GLU A 76 -5.84 -5.65 -0.49
N TYR A 77 -6.37 -5.07 0.59
CA TYR A 77 -7.74 -4.53 0.60
C TYR A 77 -7.80 -3.04 0.91
N GLU A 78 -7.27 -2.62 2.05
CA GLU A 78 -7.53 -1.27 2.59
C GLU A 78 -6.82 -0.18 1.79
N LEU A 79 -5.52 -0.35 1.52
CA LEU A 79 -4.73 0.62 0.80
C LEU A 79 -5.15 0.71 -0.68
N PRO A 80 -5.34 -0.40 -1.43
CA PRO A 80 -5.88 -0.33 -2.79
C PRO A 80 -7.22 0.40 -2.89
N LEU A 81 -8.13 0.18 -1.93
CA LEU A 81 -9.42 0.86 -1.90
C LEU A 81 -9.26 2.39 -1.79
N LEU A 82 -8.35 2.87 -0.92
CA LEU A 82 -8.04 4.30 -0.81
C LEU A 82 -7.38 4.85 -2.08
N LEU A 83 -6.52 4.07 -2.74
CA LEU A 83 -5.82 4.48 -3.97
C LEU A 83 -6.73 4.51 -5.21
N GLN A 84 -7.84 3.77 -5.20
CA GLN A 84 -8.83 3.77 -6.27
C GLN A 84 -9.83 4.93 -6.15
N GLN A 85 -9.85 5.64 -5.02
CA GLN A 85 -10.68 6.82 -4.89
C GLN A 85 -10.26 7.90 -5.91
N PRO A 86 -11.23 8.60 -6.53
CA PRO A 86 -10.95 9.62 -7.53
C PRO A 86 -10.08 10.72 -6.95
N THR A 87 -9.05 11.16 -7.68
CA THR A 87 -8.29 12.35 -7.30
C THR A 87 -9.16 13.57 -7.48
N THR A 88 -9.37 14.37 -6.43
CA THR A 88 -10.02 15.67 -6.61
C THR A 88 -9.02 16.63 -7.26
N GLY A 89 -9.14 16.76 -8.58
CA GLY A 89 -8.29 17.60 -9.41
C GLY A 89 -8.79 17.72 -10.85
N GLN A 90 -10.11 17.71 -11.07
CA GLN A 90 -10.78 18.17 -12.28
C GLN A 90 -12.19 18.69 -11.89
N ALA A 91 -12.26 19.93 -11.44
CA ALA A 91 -13.48 20.76 -11.43
C ALA A 91 -13.07 22.19 -11.79
#